data_AF-A0A6C0KN94-F1
#
_entry.id   AF-A0A6C0KN94-F1
#
_cell.length_a   1.000
_cell.length_b   1.000
_cell.length_c   1.000
_cell.angle_alpha   90.00
_cell.angle_beta   90.00
_cell.angle_gamma   90.00
#
_symmetry.space_group_name_H-M   'P 1'
#
loop_
_entity.id
_entity.type
_entity.pdbx_description
1 polymer ?
#
loop_
_entity_poly.entity_id
_entity_poly.type
_entity_poly.pdbx_seq_one_letter_code
_entity_poly.pdbx_strand_id
1 'polypeptide(L)'
;MEIEDYDYNKLNSIREQIENMSKFNQIEILRILTNHSDVIINENKYGIHINLSEISPNIINKLEMHIKYVQNQELDLNNAEKQKEKYKNTFFIKDNKEIAI
;
A
#
# COMPACT_ATOMS: atom_id res chain seq x y z
N MET A 1 16.85 2.68 31.69
CA MET A 1 16.67 2.80 30.24
C MET A 1 15.78 1.64 29.85
N GLU A 2 14.48 1.89 29.78
CA GLU A 2 13.55 0.90 29.25
C GLU A 2 13.82 0.81 27.75
N ILE A 3 14.18 -0.38 27.30
CA ILE A 3 14.21 -0.70 25.88
C ILE A 3 12.72 -0.67 25.51
N GLU A 4 12.28 0.35 24.78
CA GLU A 4 10.95 0.34 24.16
C GLU A 4 10.91 -0.92 23.30
N ASP A 5 10.22 -1.94 23.79
CA ASP A 5 10.00 -3.20 23.10
C ASP A 5 9.08 -2.89 21.93
N TYR A 6 9.68 -2.40 20.86
CA TYR A 6 8.98 -2.05 19.64
C TYR A 6 8.33 -3.33 19.14
N ASP A 7 7.01 -3.33 18.93
CA ASP A 7 6.30 -4.54 18.50
C ASP A 7 6.87 -5.00 17.15
N TYR A 8 7.75 -6.00 17.21
CA TYR A 8 8.43 -6.57 16.06
C TYR A 8 7.43 -7.04 15.00
N ASN A 9 6.25 -7.53 15.43
CA ASN A 9 5.19 -7.95 14.52
C ASN A 9 4.62 -6.76 13.76
N LYS A 10 4.49 -5.60 14.42
CA LYS A 10 4.05 -4.36 13.78
C LYS A 10 5.02 -3.92 12.69
N LEU A 11 6.32 -3.87 12.99
CA LEU A 11 7.33 -3.46 12.00
C LEU A 11 7.41 -4.44 10.82
N ASN A 12 7.31 -5.75 11.10
CA ASN A 12 7.25 -6.75 10.04
C ASN A 12 6.01 -6.60 9.16
N SER A 13 4.85 -6.35 9.76
CA SER A 13 3.62 -6.12 9.01
C SER A 13 3.74 -4.88 8.11
N ILE A 14 4.36 -3.80 8.59
CA ILE A 14 4.62 -2.60 7.78
C ILE A 14 5.56 -2.92 6.62
N ARG A 15 6.66 -3.63 6.89
CA ARG A 15 7.62 -4.06 5.86
C ARG A 15 6.94 -4.89 4.77
N GLU A 16 6.19 -5.92 5.15
CA GLU A 16 5.49 -6.80 4.21
C GLU A 16 4.46 -6.04 3.38
N GLN A 17 3.72 -5.10 3.98
CA GLN A 17 2.77 -4.27 3.24
C GLN A 17 3.48 -3.40 2.20
N ILE A 18 4.61 -2.77 2.54
CA ILE A 18 5.39 -1.94 1.62
C ILE A 18 5.99 -2.80 0.49
N GLU A 19 6.56 -3.96 0.81
CA GLU A 19 7.16 -4.88 -0.17
C GLU A 19 6.14 -5.40 -1.21
N ASN A 20 4.88 -5.56 -0.80
CA ASN A 20 3.79 -6.03 -1.68
C ASN A 20 3.08 -4.92 -2.46
N MET A 21 3.42 -3.65 -2.23
CA MET A 21 2.85 -2.54 -2.99
C MET A 21 3.38 -2.45 -4.42
N SER A 22 2.64 -1.73 -5.27
CA SER A 22 3.14 -1.33 -6.58
C SER A 22 4.45 -0.52 -6.47
N LYS A 23 5.29 -0.60 -7.50
CA LYS A 23 6.54 0.19 -7.59
C LYS A 23 6.30 1.69 -7.37
N PHE A 24 5.16 2.21 -7.85
CA PHE A 24 4.79 3.61 -7.65
C PHE A 24 4.64 3.93 -6.15
N ASN A 25 3.88 3.13 -5.41
CA ASN A 25 3.67 3.34 -3.97
C ASN A 25 4.96 3.07 -3.16
N GLN A 26 5.80 2.13 -3.57
CA GLN A 26 7.13 1.94 -2.98
C GLN A 26 8.02 3.18 -3.15
N ILE A 27 7.95 3.86 -4.30
CA ILE A 27 8.64 5.14 -4.52
C ILE A 27 8.08 6.26 -3.64
N GLU A 28 6.76 6.32 -3.43
CA GLU A 28 6.18 7.30 -2.50
C GLU A 28 6.58 7.05 -1.04
N ILE A 29 6.64 5.78 -0.63
CA ILE A 29 7.19 5.39 0.68
C ILE A 29 8.66 5.85 0.79
N LEU A 30 9.47 5.59 -0.22
CA LEU A 30 10.85 6.07 -0.26
C LEU A 30 10.92 7.60 -0.16
N ARG A 31 10.05 8.34 -0.85
CA ARG A 31 9.98 9.81 -0.75
C ARG A 31 9.67 10.27 0.66
N ILE A 32 8.72 9.62 1.34
CA ILE A 32 8.44 9.90 2.76
C ILE A 32 9.73 9.74 3.56
N LEU A 33 10.45 8.64 3.39
CA LEU A 33 11.69 8.35 4.11
C LEU A 33 12.82 9.33 3.78
N THR A 34 13.03 9.68 2.51
CA THR A 34 14.10 10.61 2.09
C THR A 34 13.85 12.06 2.53
N ASN A 35 12.61 12.41 2.86
CA ASN A 35 12.27 13.75 3.38
C ASN A 35 12.70 13.93 4.85
N HIS A 36 13.23 12.89 5.48
CA HIS A 36 13.66 12.87 6.86
C HIS A 36 15.17 12.63 6.94
N SER A 37 15.91 13.64 7.40
CA SER A 37 17.39 13.61 7.45
C SER A 37 17.95 12.61 8.47
N ASP A 38 17.11 12.18 9.43
CA ASP A 38 17.43 11.18 10.45
C ASP A 38 17.31 9.74 9.94
N VAL A 39 16.76 9.52 8.74
CA VAL A 39 16.63 8.18 8.16
C VAL A 39 17.90 7.80 7.41
N ILE A 40 18.50 6.66 7.80
CA ILE A 40 19.65 6.08 7.10
C ILE A 40 19.15 5.25 5.92
N ILE A 41 19.60 5.61 4.73
CA ILE A 41 19.23 4.94 3.47
C ILE A 41 20.49 4.31 2.88
N ASN A 42 20.48 2.97 2.76
CA ASN A 42 21.59 2.21 2.20
C ASN A 42 21.23 1.67 0.81
N GLU A 43 21.90 2.14 -0.23
CA GLU A 43 21.67 1.68 -1.61
C GLU A 43 22.78 0.72 -2.06
N ASN A 44 22.40 -0.37 -2.72
CA ASN A 44 23.33 -1.26 -3.41
C ASN A 44 22.74 -1.72 -4.76
N LYS A 45 23.46 -2.57 -5.50
CA LYS A 45 23.01 -3.09 -6.81
C LYS A 45 21.66 -3.84 -6.79
N TYR A 46 21.16 -4.20 -5.62
CA TYR A 46 19.89 -4.90 -5.41
C TYR A 46 18.76 -3.98 -4.93
N GLY A 47 19.05 -2.70 -4.69
CA GLY A 47 18.08 -1.69 -4.29
C GLY A 47 18.40 -1.03 -2.96
N ILE A 48 17.37 -0.47 -2.35
CA ILE A 48 17.44 0.36 -1.14
C ILE A 48 17.07 -0.47 0.09
N HIS A 49 17.93 -0.41 1.09
CA HIS A 49 17.77 -1.09 2.38
C HIS A 49 17.61 -0.03 3.48
N ILE A 50 16.57 -0.20 4.29
CA ILE A 50 16.22 0.73 5.37
C ILE A 50 15.88 -0.11 6.60
N ASN A 51 16.47 0.24 7.74
CA ASN A 51 16.19 -0.44 9.00
C ASN A 51 15.00 0.23 9.71
N LEU A 52 13.82 -0.40 9.69
CA LEU A 52 12.62 0.16 10.32
C LEU A 52 12.74 0.32 11.84
N SER A 53 13.59 -0.45 12.52
CA SER A 53 13.78 -0.32 13.98
C SER A 53 14.57 0.92 14.39
N GLU A 54 15.22 1.60 13.44
CA GLU A 54 15.95 2.85 13.65
C GLU A 54 15.13 4.08 13.24
N ILE A 55 13.91 3.87 12.73
CA ILE A 55 13.05 4.95 12.27
C ILE A 55 12.25 5.50 13.44
N SER A 56 12.15 6.83 13.53
CA SER A 56 11.36 7.48 14.57
C SER A 56 9.86 7.11 14.48
N PRO A 57 9.14 6.98 15.61
CA PRO A 57 7.73 6.60 15.63
C PRO A 57 6.84 7.52 14.77
N ASN A 58 7.18 8.80 14.66
CA ASN A 58 6.47 9.75 13.82
C ASN A 58 6.53 9.39 12.32
N ILE A 59 7.70 8.94 11.85
CA ILE A 59 7.86 8.52 10.46
C ILE A 59 7.12 7.19 10.25
N ILE A 60 7.20 6.25 11.19
CA ILE A 60 6.43 5.00 11.15
C ILE A 60 4.93 5.28 11.00
N ASN A 61 4.37 6.22 11.79
CA ASN A 61 2.97 6.62 11.66
C ASN A 61 2.64 7.17 10.26
N LYS A 62 3.55 7.94 9.62
CA LYS A 62 3.36 8.41 8.24
C LYS A 62 3.34 7.26 7.23
N LEU A 63 4.20 6.25 7.41
CA LEU A 63 4.18 5.05 6.58
C LEU A 63 2.84 4.33 6.71
N GLU A 64 2.35 4.12 7.94
CA GLU A 64 1.04 3.50 8.19
C GLU A 64 -0.12 4.29 7.57
N MET A 65 -0.09 5.63 7.65
CA MET A 65 -1.07 6.49 7.00
C MET A 65 -1.07 6.32 5.48
N HIS A 66 0.11 6.25 4.86
CA HIS A 66 0.22 6.03 3.42
C HIS A 66 -0.26 4.63 3.02
N ILE A 67 0.12 3.59 3.79
CA ILE A 67 -0.37 2.22 3.60
C ILE A 67 -1.91 2.18 3.60
N LYS A 68 -2.53 2.79 4.61
CA LYS A 68 -3.99 2.85 4.71
C LYS A 68 -4.63 3.61 3.55
N TYR A 69 -4.00 4.70 3.11
CA TYR A 69 -4.47 5.46 1.95
C TYR A 69 -4.50 4.59 0.68
N VAL A 70 -3.42 3.85 0.40
CA VAL A 70 -3.33 2.95 -0.75
C VAL A 70 -4.38 1.84 -0.68
N GLN A 71 -4.56 1.22 0.49
CA GLN A 71 -5.57 0.17 0.69
C GLN A 71 -6.99 0.67 0.43
N ASN A 72 -7.33 1.87 0.92
CA ASN A 72 -8.63 2.48 0.66
C ASN A 72 -8.84 2.77 -0.84
N GLN A 73 -7.80 3.27 -1.52
CA GLN A 73 -7.85 3.52 -2.94
C GLN A 73 -8.13 2.23 -3.73
N GLU A 74 -7.48 1.12 -3.39
CA GLU A 74 -7.70 -0.18 -4.02
C GLU A 74 -9.13 -0.71 -3.76
N LEU A 75 -9.64 -0.54 -2.54
CA LEU A 75 -11.01 -0.91 -2.20
C LEU A 75 -12.04 -0.12 -3.02
N ASP A 76 -11.84 1.19 -3.15
CA ASP A 76 -12.74 2.06 -3.91
C ASP A 76 -12.74 1.70 -5.40
N LEU A 77 -11.56 1.46 -5.98
CA LEU A 77 -11.43 1.00 -7.37
C LEU A 77 -12.14 -0.33 -7.59
N ASN A 78 -11.91 -1.31 -6.71
CA ASN A 78 -12.57 -2.62 -6.79
C ASN A 78 -14.10 -2.50 -6.67
N ASN A 79 -14.59 -1.61 -5.82
CA ASN A 79 -16.02 -1.36 -5.69
C ASN A 79 -16.62 -0.71 -6.94
N ALA A 80 -15.91 0.25 -7.55
CA ALA A 80 -16.32 0.87 -8.81
C ALA A 80 -16.37 -0.15 -9.96
N GLU A 81 -15.37 -1.02 -10.06
CA GLU A 81 -15.34 -2.09 -11.07
C GLU A 81 -16.49 -3.09 -10.90
N LYS A 82 -16.75 -3.53 -9.66
CA LYS A 82 -17.88 -4.41 -9.35
C LYS A 82 -19.22 -3.79 -9.73
N GLN A 83 -19.40 -2.49 -9.46
CA GLN A 83 -20.62 -1.77 -9.85
C GLN A 83 -20.76 -1.68 -11.36
N LYS A 84 -19.68 -1.33 -12.08
CA LYS A 84 -19.65 -1.29 -13.54
C LYS A 84 -20.02 -2.65 -14.15
N GLU A 85 -19.46 -3.73 -13.61
CA GLU A 85 -19.73 -5.08 -14.09
C GLU A 85 -21.18 -5.50 -13.79
N LYS A 86 -21.73 -5.12 -12.63
CA LYS A 86 -23.15 -5.32 -12.31
C LYS A 86 -24.06 -4.61 -13.30
N TYR A 87 -23.79 -3.34 -13.64
CA TYR A 87 -24.58 -2.60 -14.63
C TYR A 87 -24.52 -3.24 -16.01
N LYS A 88 -23.31 -3.60 -16.48
CA LYS A 88 -23.10 -4.30 -17.75
C LYS A 88 -23.92 -5.59 -17.84
N ASN A 89 -23.85 -6.42 -16.81
CA ASN A 89 -24.55 -7.70 -16.77
C ASN A 89 -26.06 -7.56 -16.66
N THR A 90 -26.54 -6.55 -15.92
CA THR A 90 -27.99 -6.37 -15.68
C THR A 90 -28.70 -5.77 -16.89
N PHE A 91 -28.09 -4.81 -17.58
CA PHE A 91 -28.79 -3.98 -18.58
C PHE A 91 -28.32 -4.18 -20.03
N PHE A 92 -27.20 -4.86 -20.27
CA PHE A 92 -26.63 -4.97 -21.63
C PHE A 92 -26.34 -6.41 -22.08
N ILE A 93 -26.14 -7.34 -21.15
CA ILE A 93 -25.87 -8.75 -21.49
C ILE A 93 -27.14 -9.62 -21.39
N LYS A 94 -28.05 -9.35 -20.45
CA LYS A 94 -29.29 -10.13 -20.30
C LYS A 94 -30.29 -9.91 -21.45
N ASP A 95 -30.43 -8.68 -21.94
CA ASP A 95 -31.42 -8.35 -22.98
C ASP A 95 -31.04 -8.84 -24.39
N ASN A 96 -29.76 -9.17 -24.62
CA ASN A 96 -29.28 -9.64 -25.94
C ASN A 96 -29.44 -11.16 -26.15
N LYS A 97 -29.96 -11.93 -25.18
CA LYS A 97 -30.20 -13.38 -25.33
C LYS A 97 -31.64 -13.75 -25.67
N GLU A 98 -32.59 -12.80 -25.64
CA GLU A 98 -34.00 -13.09 -25.95
C GLU A 98 -34.37 -12.90 -27.44
N ILE A 99 -33.46 -12.37 -28.28
CA ILE A 99 -33.70 -12.15 -29.73
C ILE A 99 -32.87 -13.14 -30.57
N ALA A 100 -32.91 -14.42 -30.21
CA ALA A 100 -32.46 -15.52 -31.05
C ALA A 100 -33.52 -16.61 -31.02
N ILE A 101 -34.65 -16.36 -31.70
CA ILE A 101 -35.68 -17.34 -32.07
C ILE A 101 -35.71 -17.38 -33.60
#